data_AF-A0A958JDW8-F1
#
_entry.id   AF-A0A958JDW8-F1
#
_cell.length_a   1.000
_cell.length_b   1.000
_cell.length_c   1.000
_cell.angle_alpha   90.00
_cell.angle_beta   90.00
_cell.angle_gamma   90.00
#
_symmetry.space_group_name_H-M   'P 1'
#
loop_
_entity.id
_entity.type
_entity.pdbx_description
1 polymer ?
#
loop_
_entity_poly.entity_id
_entity_poly.type
_entity_poly.pdbx_seq_one_letter_code
_entity_poly.pdbx_strand_id
1 'polypeptide(L)'
;MSETTQHPIKKQVALLASEGFTQKQIALTLGVSQSTVSLLLQRATQIIDGQPPILDPRPRLLVSPQERVQIQNSLYGGELQSVLERYGERHKLDFVPKVYLGVTESDNDSWDMRVKAWGQALAPILFDLIKDCTLLTIGWGRHMRSLVDGLRLFHPEIRHSRKVTIFSSWPPRLSVNPESEDTIYRDHIALESNALAYECTVLLNTKDNLVKNHLHYLPGIDLIPFSTHPFEISASMSATDIKKRIREEEKLLQGTKSAFFTIDSFRDIFGHFKERTPGSLLWNVDAAILPSGPPGGPKSFSMGIDYGGVPDSWYRDQTLGDIGGVLIPSRPYSKMSPKEILQFERVKMRWLGLQEDDLRHIAKNSKIGTIVGAVGADRLPVLIYGIQNQLIRHLLCDYSVAKALSAALSTK
;
A
#
# COMPACT_ATOMS: atom_id res chain seq x y z
N MET A 1 28.54 30.86 3.68
CA MET A 1 27.27 30.33 4.22
C MET A 1 27.21 30.62 5.71
N SER A 2 26.12 31.22 6.20
CA SER A 2 25.89 31.41 7.64
C SER A 2 25.87 30.06 8.39
N GLU A 3 26.29 30.02 9.66
CA GLU A 3 26.31 28.79 10.49
C GLU A 3 24.94 28.07 10.52
N THR A 4 23.84 28.84 10.50
CA THR A 4 22.46 28.34 10.46
C THR A 4 22.14 27.56 9.18
N THR A 5 22.76 27.89 8.04
CA THR A 5 22.58 27.16 6.76
C THR A 5 23.48 25.93 6.66
N GLN A 6 24.54 25.83 7.48
CA GLN A 6 25.45 24.67 7.46
C GLN A 6 24.83 23.44 8.14
N HIS A 7 23.92 23.64 9.09
CA HIS A 7 23.34 22.54 9.88
C HIS A 7 22.40 21.60 9.09
N PRO A 8 21.47 22.08 8.23
CA PRO A 8 20.63 21.20 7.40
C PRO A 8 21.45 20.41 6.38
N ILE A 9 22.39 21.07 5.69
CA ILE A 9 23.22 20.44 4.66
C ILE A 9 24.18 19.41 5.27
N LYS A 10 24.71 19.65 6.48
CA LYS A 10 25.51 18.64 7.22
C LYS A 10 24.72 17.35 7.45
N LYS A 11 23.46 17.44 7.87
CA LYS A 11 22.58 16.27 8.09
C LYS A 11 22.26 15.55 6.79
N GLN A 12 21.99 16.30 5.71
CA GLN A 12 21.77 15.74 4.36
C GLN A 12 22.99 14.98 3.85
N VAL A 13 24.19 15.54 4.00
CA VAL A 13 25.46 14.90 3.63
C VAL A 13 25.69 13.61 4.43
N ALA A 14 25.49 13.65 5.76
CA ALA A 14 25.63 12.47 6.60
C ALA A 14 24.66 11.35 6.20
N LEU A 15 23.39 11.70 5.92
CA LEU A 15 22.39 10.74 5.49
C LEU A 15 22.77 10.07 4.16
N LEU A 16 23.06 10.85 3.12
CA LEU A 16 23.41 10.32 1.80
C LEU A 16 24.67 9.44 1.84
N ALA A 17 25.68 9.85 2.63
CA ALA A 17 26.86 9.02 2.84
C ALA A 17 26.52 7.69 3.54
N SER A 18 25.59 7.70 4.51
CA SER A 18 25.13 6.47 5.18
C SER A 18 24.32 5.55 4.27
N GLU A 19 23.74 6.09 3.19
CA GLU A 19 23.04 5.38 2.11
C GLU A 19 24.00 4.85 1.03
N GLY A 20 25.31 5.07 1.18
CA GLY A 20 26.34 4.56 0.26
C GLY A 20 26.63 5.48 -0.94
N PHE A 21 26.12 6.70 -0.95
CA PHE A 21 26.44 7.66 -2.01
C PHE A 21 27.91 8.09 -1.91
N THR A 22 28.62 8.08 -3.04
CA THR A 22 29.96 8.64 -3.13
C THR A 22 29.93 10.16 -2.92
N GLN A 23 31.02 10.77 -2.42
CA GLN A 23 31.07 12.21 -2.22
C GLN A 23 30.73 13.01 -3.49
N LYS A 24 31.09 12.49 -4.67
CA LYS A 24 30.74 13.08 -5.96
C LYS A 24 29.23 13.06 -6.22
N GLN A 25 28.55 11.95 -5.92
CA GLN A 25 27.09 11.87 -6.05
C GLN A 25 26.40 12.79 -5.04
N ILE A 26 26.86 12.84 -3.79
CA ILE A 26 26.32 13.74 -2.77
C ILE A 26 26.44 15.20 -3.20
N ALA A 27 27.61 15.59 -3.71
CA ALA A 27 27.88 16.94 -4.21
C ALA A 27 26.91 17.33 -5.32
N LEU A 28 26.68 16.41 -6.28
CA LEU A 28 25.71 16.59 -7.35
C LEU A 28 24.28 16.72 -6.82
N THR A 29 23.85 15.83 -5.93
CA THR A 29 22.50 15.80 -5.36
C THR A 29 22.17 17.07 -4.56
N LEU A 30 23.14 17.59 -3.82
CA LEU A 30 22.92 18.75 -2.94
C LEU A 30 23.28 20.09 -3.58
N GLY A 31 23.80 20.09 -4.82
CA GLY A 31 24.27 21.32 -5.48
C GLY A 31 25.44 22.00 -4.77
N VAL A 32 26.31 21.23 -4.12
CA VAL A 32 27.50 21.72 -3.40
C VAL A 32 28.78 21.14 -4.00
N SER A 33 29.94 21.72 -3.70
CA SER A 33 31.21 21.16 -4.18
C SER A 33 31.57 19.86 -3.43
N GLN A 34 32.31 18.97 -4.09
CA GLN A 34 32.82 17.75 -3.45
C GLN A 34 33.73 18.06 -2.24
N SER A 35 34.48 19.17 -2.28
CA SER A 35 35.28 19.62 -1.14
C SER A 35 34.42 20.03 0.06
N THR A 36 33.27 20.67 -0.17
CA THR A 36 32.28 20.96 0.87
C THR A 36 31.70 19.69 1.48
N VAL A 37 31.39 18.67 0.66
CA VAL A 37 30.93 17.36 1.17
C VAL A 37 31.99 16.70 2.05
N SER A 38 33.24 16.67 1.59
CA SER A 38 34.38 16.11 2.36
C SER A 38 34.55 16.82 3.70
N LEU A 39 34.52 18.17 3.70
CA LEU A 39 34.62 18.97 4.91
C LEU A 39 33.46 18.69 5.89
N LEU A 40 32.23 18.56 5.40
CA LEU A 40 31.06 18.29 6.23
C LEU A 40 31.09 16.87 6.82
N LEU A 41 31.57 15.88 6.07
CA LEU A 41 31.78 14.52 6.56
C LEU A 41 32.90 14.48 7.62
N GLN A 42 34.02 15.16 7.38
CA GLN A 42 35.09 15.30 8.38
C GLN A 42 34.59 15.97 9.66
N ARG A 43 33.77 17.02 9.55
CA ARG A 43 33.13 17.69 10.70
C ARG A 43 32.03 16.86 11.37
N ALA A 44 31.51 15.84 10.69
CA ALA A 44 30.55 14.90 11.26
C ALA A 44 31.25 13.77 12.02
N THR A 45 32.50 13.45 11.66
CA THR A 45 33.36 12.47 12.36
C THR A 45 34.27 13.09 13.42
N GLN A 46 34.46 14.42 13.41
CA GLN A 46 35.17 15.13 14.47
C GLN A 46 34.36 15.16 15.77
N ILE A 47 34.97 14.52 16.77
CA ILE A 47 34.65 14.45 18.20
C ILE A 47 33.96 15.73 18.70
N ILE A 48 32.77 15.59 19.29
CA ILE A 48 32.25 16.56 20.25
C ILE A 48 32.97 16.25 21.57
N ASP A 49 33.70 17.23 22.12
CA ASP A 49 34.52 17.11 23.32
C ASP A 49 33.85 16.24 24.41
N GLY A 50 34.51 15.12 24.75
CA GLY A 50 34.20 14.31 25.93
C GLY A 50 33.41 13.01 25.72
N GLN A 51 32.96 12.68 24.50
CA GLN A 51 32.33 11.38 24.20
C GLN A 51 33.31 10.48 23.42
N PRO A 52 33.48 9.19 23.81
CA PRO A 52 34.33 8.27 23.06
C PRO A 52 33.80 8.13 21.62
N PRO A 53 34.69 7.99 20.62
CA PRO A 53 34.27 7.77 19.24
C PRO A 53 33.40 6.51 19.22
N ILE A 54 32.14 6.67 18.81
CA ILE A 54 31.29 5.52 18.54
C ILE A 54 32.01 4.75 17.44
N LEU A 55 32.54 3.57 17.79
CA LEU A 55 33.21 2.62 16.89
C LEU A 55 32.22 1.99 15.89
N ASP A 56 31.37 2.81 15.29
CA ASP A 56 30.62 2.46 14.09
C ASP A 56 30.86 3.59 13.06
N PRO A 57 31.66 3.35 12.00
CA PRO A 57 32.00 4.35 10.99
C PRO A 57 30.82 4.77 10.11
N ARG A 58 29.59 4.36 10.45
CA ARG A 58 28.39 4.71 9.72
C ARG A 58 27.83 6.03 10.27
N PRO A 59 27.65 7.08 9.44
CA PRO A 59 27.02 8.36 9.83
C PRO A 59 25.57 8.28 10.32
N ARG A 60 25.06 7.05 10.53
CA ARG A 60 23.67 6.69 10.85
C ARG A 60 23.17 7.31 12.17
N LEU A 61 24.06 7.70 13.08
CA LEU A 61 23.67 8.16 14.42
C LEU A 61 23.36 9.67 14.52
N LEU A 62 23.60 10.45 13.45
CA LEU A 62 23.42 11.92 13.48
C LEU A 62 22.01 12.39 13.09
N VAL A 63 21.18 11.52 12.53
CA VAL A 63 19.87 11.89 11.98
C VAL A 63 18.84 10.87 12.45
N SER A 64 17.88 11.33 13.25
CA SER A 64 16.76 10.51 13.73
C SER A 64 15.93 9.96 12.57
N PRO A 65 15.21 8.83 12.71
CA PRO A 65 14.35 8.30 11.64
C PRO A 65 13.38 9.33 11.05
N GLN A 66 12.79 10.19 11.89
CA GLN A 66 11.90 11.27 11.45
C GLN A 66 12.63 12.33 10.61
N GLU A 67 13.79 12.80 11.05
CA GLU A 67 14.58 13.77 10.29
C GLU A 67 15.10 13.20 8.98
N ARG A 68 15.41 11.90 8.92
CA ARG A 68 15.80 11.22 7.68
C ARG A 68 14.69 11.27 6.65
N VAL A 69 13.46 10.96 7.08
CA VAL A 69 12.27 11.02 6.21
C VAL A 69 12.03 12.44 5.71
N GLN A 70 12.15 13.45 6.58
CA GLN A 70 12.02 14.86 6.17
C GLN A 70 13.08 15.25 5.13
N ILE A 71 14.34 14.88 5.37
CA ILE A 71 15.44 15.12 4.44
C ILE A 71 15.20 14.40 3.11
N GLN A 72 14.86 13.11 3.12
CA GLN A 72 14.63 12.35 1.91
C GLN A 72 13.43 12.85 1.10
N ASN A 73 12.35 13.25 1.78
CA ASN A 73 11.22 13.91 1.11
C ASN A 73 11.66 15.22 0.44
N SER A 74 12.57 15.98 1.06
CA SER A 74 13.13 17.19 0.45
C SER A 74 14.04 16.89 -0.75
N LEU A 75 14.79 15.78 -0.72
CA LEU A 75 15.76 15.42 -1.75
C LEU A 75 15.12 14.69 -2.94
N TYR A 76 14.33 13.67 -2.66
CA TYR A 76 13.80 12.74 -3.67
C TYR A 76 12.29 12.85 -3.82
N GLY A 77 11.57 13.16 -2.74
CA GLY A 77 10.12 13.38 -2.79
C GLY A 77 9.77 14.53 -3.74
N GLY A 78 10.51 15.64 -3.66
CA GLY A 78 10.31 16.80 -4.54
C GLY A 78 10.54 16.50 -6.03
N GLU A 79 11.58 15.72 -6.36
CA GLU A 79 11.87 15.36 -7.75
C GLU A 79 10.75 14.49 -8.34
N LEU A 80 10.39 13.39 -7.66
CA LEU A 80 9.31 12.51 -8.13
C LEU A 80 7.97 13.23 -8.16
N GLN A 81 7.66 14.06 -7.16
CA GLN A 81 6.46 14.88 -7.14
C GLN A 81 6.39 15.78 -8.39
N SER A 82 7.51 16.42 -8.77
CA SER A 82 7.58 17.24 -9.98
C SER A 82 7.41 16.43 -11.28
N VAL A 83 7.94 15.20 -11.32
CA VAL A 83 7.71 14.30 -12.47
C VAL A 83 6.24 13.91 -12.57
N LEU A 84 5.60 13.59 -11.44
CA LEU A 84 4.18 13.24 -11.39
C LEU A 84 3.30 14.40 -11.84
N GLU A 85 3.57 15.62 -11.37
CA GLU A 85 2.82 16.82 -11.78
C GLU A 85 2.89 17.06 -13.29
N ARG A 86 4.09 17.03 -13.88
CA ARG A 86 4.25 17.12 -15.35
C ARG A 86 3.54 16.00 -16.09
N TYR A 87 3.59 14.78 -15.54
CA TYR A 87 2.89 13.64 -16.10
C TYR A 87 1.36 13.86 -16.07
N GLY A 88 0.84 14.34 -14.94
CA GLY A 88 -0.58 14.68 -14.75
C GLY A 88 -1.06 15.75 -15.71
N GLU A 89 -0.29 16.83 -15.89
CA GLU A 89 -0.58 17.89 -16.85
C GLU A 89 -0.65 17.34 -18.28
N ARG A 90 0.35 16.55 -18.69
CA ARG A 90 0.40 15.95 -20.03
C ARG A 90 -0.79 15.03 -20.31
N HIS A 91 -1.20 14.25 -19.32
CA HIS A 91 -2.26 13.26 -19.44
C HIS A 91 -3.64 13.78 -18.99
N LYS A 92 -3.74 15.07 -18.61
CA LYS A 92 -4.97 15.72 -18.13
C LYS A 92 -5.64 14.95 -16.98
N LEU A 93 -4.84 14.54 -16.00
CA LEU A 93 -5.36 13.90 -14.78
C LEU A 93 -5.99 14.95 -13.85
N ASP A 94 -7.09 14.64 -13.17
CA ASP A 94 -7.71 15.59 -12.22
C ASP A 94 -6.80 15.82 -11.01
N PHE A 95 -6.02 14.80 -10.63
CA PHE A 95 -4.97 14.89 -9.61
C PHE A 95 -3.85 13.90 -9.86
N VAL A 96 -2.73 14.11 -9.17
CA VAL A 96 -1.61 13.18 -9.07
C VAL A 96 -1.36 12.85 -7.60
N PRO A 97 -0.83 11.66 -7.27
CA PRO A 97 -0.61 11.31 -5.88
C PRO A 97 0.40 12.24 -5.22
N LYS A 98 0.16 12.57 -3.95
CA LYS A 98 1.21 13.14 -3.10
C LYS A 98 2.13 12.03 -2.60
N VAL A 99 3.43 12.17 -2.83
CA VAL A 99 4.42 11.14 -2.52
C VAL A 99 5.11 11.36 -1.18
N TYR A 100 5.31 10.27 -0.45
CA TYR A 100 6.07 10.22 0.79
C TYR A 100 7.04 9.06 0.75
N LEU A 101 8.32 9.36 1.00
CA LEU A 101 9.42 8.41 0.88
C LEU A 101 9.78 7.83 2.24
N GLY A 102 9.68 6.51 2.35
CA GLY A 102 10.14 5.72 3.48
C GLY A 102 11.57 5.27 3.28
N VAL A 103 12.37 5.38 4.35
CA VAL A 103 13.75 4.92 4.36
C VAL A 103 13.76 3.40 4.30
N THR A 104 14.46 2.85 3.32
CA THR A 104 14.84 1.44 3.31
C THR A 104 16.35 1.34 3.22
N GLU A 105 16.97 0.68 4.21
CA GLU A 105 18.39 0.38 4.18
C GLU A 105 18.74 -0.42 2.92
N SER A 106 19.94 -0.16 2.39
CA SER A 106 20.78 -1.03 1.54
C SER A 106 20.09 -2.16 0.77
N ASP A 107 20.35 -2.24 -0.54
CA ASP A 107 19.89 -3.37 -1.39
C ASP A 107 20.28 -4.77 -0.87
N ASN A 108 21.19 -4.87 0.11
CA ASN A 108 21.59 -6.13 0.78
C ASN A 108 20.71 -6.55 1.96
N ASP A 109 19.75 -5.74 2.40
CA ASP A 109 18.89 -6.09 3.53
C ASP A 109 17.83 -7.13 3.11
N SER A 110 17.45 -8.01 4.05
CA SER A 110 16.33 -8.91 3.80
C SER A 110 15.04 -8.12 3.52
N TRP A 111 14.18 -8.66 2.65
CA TRP A 111 12.91 -8.04 2.29
C TRP A 111 12.07 -7.65 3.51
N ASP A 112 12.01 -8.51 4.53
CA ASP A 112 11.22 -8.24 5.72
C ASP A 112 11.81 -7.11 6.58
N MET A 113 13.14 -7.01 6.69
CA MET A 113 13.79 -5.87 7.34
C MET A 113 13.52 -4.56 6.60
N ARG A 114 13.59 -4.61 5.27
CA ARG A 114 13.28 -3.49 4.38
C ARG A 114 11.85 -2.98 4.61
N VAL A 115 10.87 -3.87 4.57
CA VAL A 115 9.46 -3.54 4.81
C VAL A 115 9.27 -2.97 6.22
N LYS A 116 9.90 -3.59 7.23
CA LYS A 116 9.84 -3.12 8.62
C LYS A 116 10.35 -1.69 8.78
N ALA A 117 11.54 -1.41 8.23
CA ALA A 117 12.16 -0.08 8.28
C ALA A 117 11.31 0.97 7.56
N TRP A 118 10.76 0.60 6.39
CA TRP A 118 9.86 1.46 5.62
C TRP A 118 8.63 1.87 6.43
N GLY A 119 7.95 0.91 7.08
CA GLY A 119 6.73 1.22 7.83
C GLY A 119 7.00 2.03 9.10
N GLN A 120 8.12 1.77 9.79
CA GLN A 120 8.54 2.57 10.94
C GLN A 120 8.86 4.02 10.54
N ALA A 121 9.54 4.21 9.40
CA ALA A 121 9.89 5.53 8.89
C ALA A 121 8.64 6.34 8.50
N LEU A 122 7.65 5.69 7.87
CA LEU A 122 6.46 6.38 7.35
C LEU A 122 5.30 6.50 8.35
N ALA A 123 5.35 5.80 9.48
CA ALA A 123 4.29 5.86 10.48
C ALA A 123 3.96 7.28 11.00
N PRO A 124 4.92 8.19 11.25
CA PRO A 124 4.59 9.59 11.62
C PRO A 124 3.81 10.33 10.54
N ILE A 125 4.17 10.12 9.27
CA ILE A 125 3.47 10.72 8.13
C ILE A 125 2.07 10.13 8.00
N LEU A 126 1.95 8.81 8.12
CA LEU A 126 0.65 8.15 8.13
C LEU A 126 -0.23 8.70 9.25
N PHE A 127 0.33 8.85 10.45
CA PHE A 127 -0.36 9.44 11.58
C PHE A 127 -0.86 10.85 11.28
N ASP A 128 -0.01 11.71 10.73
CA ASP A 128 -0.40 13.06 10.33
C ASP A 128 -1.50 13.10 9.26
N LEU A 129 -1.56 12.11 8.37
CA LEU A 129 -2.63 11.99 7.37
C LEU A 129 -3.96 11.58 8.00
N ILE A 130 -3.94 10.71 9.02
CA ILE A 130 -5.16 10.09 9.56
C ILE A 130 -5.61 10.64 10.91
N LYS A 131 -4.84 11.54 11.53
CA LYS A 131 -5.13 12.09 12.87
C LYS A 131 -6.49 12.78 13.00
N ASP A 132 -7.01 13.29 11.89
CA ASP A 132 -8.30 13.97 11.82
C ASP A 132 -9.37 13.13 11.13
N CYS A 133 -9.13 11.84 10.89
CA CYS A 133 -10.12 10.91 10.37
C CYS A 133 -11.13 10.56 11.45
N THR A 134 -12.38 10.37 11.04
CA THR A 134 -13.47 9.82 11.86
C THR A 134 -13.85 8.42 11.40
N LEU A 135 -13.60 8.12 10.13
CA LEU A 135 -13.90 6.83 9.52
C LEU A 135 -12.73 6.37 8.63
N LEU A 136 -12.12 5.23 8.97
CA LEU A 136 -10.92 4.71 8.32
C LEU A 136 -11.14 3.27 7.88
N THR A 137 -10.64 2.90 6.72
CA THR A 137 -10.45 1.49 6.35
C THR A 137 -8.98 1.17 6.12
N ILE A 138 -8.59 -0.07 6.44
CA ILE A 138 -7.24 -0.57 6.28
C ILE A 138 -7.27 -1.89 5.53
N GLY A 139 -6.31 -2.09 4.63
CA GLY A 139 -6.07 -3.34 3.93
C GLY A 139 -5.37 -4.38 4.81
N TRP A 140 -4.63 -5.27 4.16
CA TRP A 140 -3.97 -6.41 4.80
C TRP A 140 -2.51 -6.54 4.34
N GLY A 141 -1.80 -7.51 4.90
CA GLY A 141 -0.47 -7.91 4.46
C GLY A 141 0.67 -7.13 5.13
N ARG A 142 1.91 -7.53 4.77
CA ARG A 142 3.15 -7.12 5.47
C ARG A 142 3.40 -5.62 5.47
N HIS A 143 3.06 -4.92 4.39
CA HIS A 143 3.17 -3.45 4.35
C HIS A 143 2.27 -2.81 5.41
N MET A 144 1.00 -3.22 5.48
CA MET A 144 0.05 -2.65 6.44
C MET A 144 0.47 -2.97 7.87
N ARG A 145 0.85 -4.23 8.14
CA ARG A 145 1.43 -4.65 9.43
C ARG A 145 2.59 -3.77 9.85
N SER A 146 3.54 -3.52 8.95
CA SER A 146 4.71 -2.70 9.27
C SER A 146 4.35 -1.24 9.58
N LEU A 147 3.35 -0.67 8.93
CA LEU A 147 2.87 0.69 9.26
C LEU A 147 2.22 0.71 10.65
N VAL A 148 1.38 -0.30 10.97
CA VAL A 148 0.76 -0.43 12.29
C VAL A 148 1.81 -0.63 13.40
N ASP A 149 2.83 -1.44 13.14
CA ASP A 149 3.98 -1.59 14.05
C ASP A 149 4.74 -0.27 14.24
N GLY A 150 4.91 0.50 13.16
CA GLY A 150 5.46 1.84 13.24
C GLY A 150 4.61 2.74 14.14
N LEU A 151 3.29 2.81 13.91
CA LEU A 151 2.36 3.61 14.73
C LEU A 151 2.42 3.21 16.21
N ARG A 152 2.58 1.92 16.52
CA ARG A 152 2.71 1.44 17.90
C ARG A 152 3.92 2.06 18.63
N LEU A 153 5.02 2.32 17.93
CA LEU A 153 6.19 2.98 18.51
C LEU A 153 5.90 4.45 18.88
N PHE A 154 4.95 5.08 18.19
CA PHE A 154 4.49 6.45 18.46
C PHE A 154 3.28 6.52 19.41
N HIS A 155 2.73 5.36 19.82
CA HIS A 155 1.50 5.25 20.62
C HIS A 155 1.40 6.16 21.86
N PRO A 156 2.49 6.43 22.64
CA PRO A 156 2.39 7.33 23.79
C PRO A 156 1.90 8.74 23.44
N GLU A 157 2.15 9.20 22.21
CA GLU A 157 1.81 10.55 21.72
C GLU A 157 0.46 10.59 20.98
N ILE A 158 -0.07 9.43 20.57
CA ILE A 158 -1.25 9.29 19.68
C ILE A 158 -2.59 9.32 20.46
N ARG A 159 -2.67 10.01 21.60
CA ARG A 159 -3.95 10.10 22.33
C ARG A 159 -4.88 11.11 21.66
N HIS A 160 -5.68 10.64 20.71
CA HIS A 160 -6.76 11.44 20.13
C HIS A 160 -7.84 11.72 21.16
N SER A 161 -8.23 12.99 21.28
CA SER A 161 -9.47 13.39 21.95
C SER A 161 -10.71 12.99 21.14
N ARG A 162 -10.55 12.67 19.86
CA ARG A 162 -11.62 12.32 18.93
C ARG A 162 -11.67 10.83 18.66
N LYS A 163 -12.90 10.37 18.41
CA LYS A 163 -13.25 8.97 18.20
C LYS A 163 -13.11 8.61 16.72
N VAL A 164 -12.35 7.57 16.41
CA VAL A 164 -12.14 7.05 15.05
C VAL A 164 -12.78 5.67 14.93
N THR A 165 -13.66 5.50 13.94
CA THR A 165 -14.23 4.19 13.56
C THR A 165 -13.33 3.56 12.50
N ILE A 166 -12.88 2.32 12.73
CA ILE A 166 -11.99 1.62 11.81
C ILE A 166 -12.60 0.28 11.44
N PHE A 167 -12.62 -0.03 10.15
CA PHE A 167 -13.14 -1.29 9.64
C PHE A 167 -12.22 -1.90 8.59
N SER A 168 -12.36 -3.21 8.45
CA SER A 168 -11.59 -4.00 7.52
C SER A 168 -12.04 -3.79 6.08
N SER A 169 -11.09 -3.68 5.15
CA SER A 169 -11.39 -3.61 3.72
C SER A 169 -11.63 -4.98 3.08
N TRP A 170 -11.46 -6.07 3.85
CA TRP A 170 -11.55 -7.45 3.36
C TRP A 170 -11.89 -8.47 4.47
N PRO A 171 -12.86 -9.40 4.27
CA PRO A 171 -13.18 -10.42 5.27
C PRO A 171 -11.97 -11.31 5.63
N PRO A 172 -11.82 -11.72 6.90
CA PRO A 172 -10.71 -12.57 7.33
C PRO A 172 -10.82 -13.97 6.69
N ARG A 173 -9.69 -14.66 6.53
CA ARG A 173 -9.70 -16.04 6.02
C ARG A 173 -10.10 -16.97 7.16
N LEU A 174 -10.90 -17.98 6.85
CA LEU A 174 -11.09 -19.12 7.74
C LEU A 174 -10.07 -20.26 7.49
N SER A 175 -9.38 -20.29 6.34
CA SER A 175 -8.38 -21.32 6.03
C SER A 175 -6.94 -20.78 6.08
N VAL A 176 -6.23 -21.08 7.16
CA VAL A 176 -4.77 -20.93 7.26
C VAL A 176 -4.14 -22.31 7.06
N ASN A 177 -3.26 -22.47 6.07
CA ASN A 177 -2.39 -23.64 6.00
C ASN A 177 -1.17 -23.35 6.91
N PRO A 178 -0.95 -24.10 8.00
CA PRO A 178 0.07 -23.80 9.00
C PRO A 178 1.53 -23.97 8.54
N GLU A 179 1.79 -24.42 7.31
CA GLU A 179 3.13 -24.84 6.87
C GLU A 179 4.03 -23.76 6.19
N SER A 180 3.68 -22.47 6.20
CA SER A 180 4.56 -21.46 5.57
C SER A 180 5.81 -21.15 6.41
N GLU A 181 7.00 -21.36 5.87
CA GLU A 181 8.31 -21.22 6.54
C GLU A 181 8.80 -19.78 6.79
N ASP A 182 7.98 -18.73 6.58
CA ASP A 182 8.40 -17.34 6.80
C ASP A 182 8.51 -17.00 8.30
N THR A 183 9.69 -16.55 8.74
CA THR A 183 10.06 -16.51 10.17
C THR A 183 9.63 -15.25 10.94
N ILE A 184 9.39 -14.11 10.26
CA ILE A 184 9.06 -12.84 10.93
C ILE A 184 7.54 -12.59 11.00
N TYR A 185 6.75 -13.14 10.06
CA TYR A 185 5.30 -13.01 10.02
C TYR A 185 4.61 -14.38 10.05
N ARG A 186 5.00 -15.24 11.00
CA ARG A 186 4.39 -16.58 11.20
C ARG A 186 2.90 -16.50 11.55
N ASP A 187 2.48 -15.39 12.16
CA ASP A 187 1.10 -15.16 12.52
C ASP A 187 0.33 -14.52 11.34
N HIS A 188 -0.20 -15.37 10.47
CA HIS A 188 -1.04 -14.93 9.35
C HIS A 188 -2.25 -14.12 9.82
N ILE A 189 -2.76 -14.37 11.03
CA ILE A 189 -3.90 -13.63 11.61
C ILE A 189 -3.48 -12.18 11.83
N ALA A 190 -2.26 -11.93 12.31
CA ALA A 190 -1.72 -10.58 12.52
C ALA A 190 -1.54 -9.76 11.23
N LEU A 191 -1.60 -10.40 10.06
CA LEU A 191 -1.56 -9.76 8.74
C LEU A 191 -2.96 -9.50 8.17
N GLU A 192 -4.02 -10.04 8.78
CA GLU A 192 -5.38 -9.87 8.30
C GLU A 192 -5.89 -8.45 8.52
N SER A 193 -6.74 -8.01 7.60
CA SER A 193 -7.33 -6.67 7.65
C SER A 193 -8.15 -6.45 8.94
N ASN A 194 -8.83 -7.48 9.44
CA ASN A 194 -9.55 -7.42 10.72
C ASN A 194 -8.62 -7.19 11.93
N ALA A 195 -7.51 -7.94 12.01
CA ALA A 195 -6.55 -7.80 13.10
C ALA A 195 -5.87 -6.42 13.07
N LEU A 196 -5.51 -5.96 11.87
CA LEU A 196 -4.92 -4.64 11.67
C LEU A 196 -5.92 -3.51 12.01
N ALA A 197 -7.19 -3.64 11.61
CA ALA A 197 -8.23 -2.68 11.97
C ALA A 197 -8.44 -2.60 13.49
N TYR A 198 -8.44 -3.75 14.17
CA TYR A 198 -8.50 -3.82 15.63
C TYR A 198 -7.32 -3.12 16.28
N GLU A 199 -6.09 -3.43 15.85
CA GLU A 199 -4.90 -2.81 16.40
C GLU A 199 -4.87 -1.31 16.17
N CYS A 200 -5.18 -0.84 14.96
CA CYS A 200 -5.32 0.59 14.69
C CYS A 200 -6.37 1.24 15.60
N THR A 201 -7.45 0.53 15.92
CA THR A 201 -8.51 1.06 16.79
C THR A 201 -8.00 1.24 18.21
N VAL A 202 -7.24 0.27 18.73
CA VAL A 202 -6.56 0.36 20.03
C VAL A 202 -5.54 1.51 20.04
N LEU A 203 -4.79 1.69 18.95
CA LEU A 203 -3.76 2.72 18.88
C LEU A 203 -4.33 4.13 18.76
N LEU A 204 -5.39 4.31 17.99
CA LEU A 204 -5.93 5.63 17.61
C LEU A 204 -7.07 6.12 18.53
N ASN A 205 -7.58 5.27 19.44
CA ASN A 205 -8.63 5.66 20.37
C ASN A 205 -8.17 5.59 21.83
N THR A 206 -8.72 6.46 22.68
CA THR A 206 -8.56 6.34 24.14
C THR A 206 -9.25 5.09 24.67
N LYS A 207 -8.81 4.59 25.84
CA LYS A 207 -9.46 3.44 26.50
C LYS A 207 -10.96 3.61 26.70
N ASP A 208 -11.42 4.83 27.00
CA ASP A 208 -12.84 5.14 27.19
C ASP A 208 -13.66 5.04 25.89
N ASN A 209 -13.02 5.25 24.74
CA ASN A 209 -13.63 5.15 23.42
C ASN A 209 -13.67 3.71 22.87
N LEU A 210 -12.94 2.76 23.46
CA LEU A 210 -12.90 1.35 23.02
C LEU A 210 -14.12 0.53 23.46
N VAL A 211 -14.81 0.93 24.53
CA VAL A 211 -15.85 0.12 25.21
C VAL A 211 -17.21 0.16 24.49
N LYS A 212 -17.37 1.00 23.45
CA LYS A 212 -18.61 1.11 22.68
C LYS A 212 -18.36 0.63 21.23
N ASN A 213 -19.06 -0.40 20.79
CA ASN A 213 -19.41 -0.85 19.42
C ASN A 213 -18.74 -0.25 18.15
N HIS A 214 -17.42 -0.14 18.01
CA HIS A 214 -16.83 0.52 16.81
C HIS A 214 -15.83 -0.28 16.00
N LEU A 215 -15.78 -1.60 16.18
CA LEU A 215 -15.18 -2.46 15.19
C LEU A 215 -16.25 -3.17 14.37
N HIS A 216 -16.38 -2.76 13.12
CA HIS A 216 -17.14 -3.53 12.14
C HIS A 216 -16.23 -4.64 11.63
N TYR A 217 -16.28 -5.78 12.31
CA TYR A 217 -15.66 -7.00 11.83
C TYR A 217 -16.48 -7.57 10.69
N LEU A 218 -15.80 -7.85 9.58
CA LEU A 218 -16.33 -8.76 8.60
C LEU A 218 -16.22 -10.16 9.19
N PRO A 219 -17.31 -10.95 9.24
CA PRO A 219 -17.23 -12.31 9.75
C PRO A 219 -16.24 -13.12 8.89
N GLY A 220 -15.59 -14.10 9.51
CA GLY A 220 -14.86 -15.12 8.79
C GLY A 220 -15.79 -15.76 7.78
N ILE A 221 -15.45 -15.58 6.51
CA ILE A 221 -16.12 -16.22 5.41
C ILE A 221 -15.18 -17.32 4.97
N ASP A 222 -15.55 -18.57 5.26
CA ASP A 222 -15.11 -19.67 4.42
C ASP A 222 -15.63 -19.25 3.05
N LEU A 223 -14.73 -18.92 2.14
CA LEU A 223 -15.08 -18.89 0.74
C LEU A 223 -15.59 -20.30 0.49
N ILE A 224 -16.92 -20.49 0.59
CA ILE A 224 -17.60 -21.71 0.18
C ILE A 224 -16.93 -21.99 -1.15
N PRO A 225 -16.26 -23.14 -1.32
CA PRO A 225 -15.53 -23.41 -2.54
C PRO A 225 -16.57 -23.26 -3.65
N PHE A 226 -16.54 -22.10 -4.32
CA PHE A 226 -17.47 -21.76 -5.37
C PHE A 226 -17.20 -22.84 -6.39
N SER A 227 -18.10 -23.83 -6.46
CA SER A 227 -17.83 -25.20 -6.90
C SER A 227 -16.53 -25.30 -7.70
N THR A 228 -15.58 -26.09 -7.21
CA THR A 228 -14.33 -26.46 -7.89
C THR A 228 -14.54 -27.12 -9.26
N HIS A 229 -15.76 -27.14 -9.81
CA HIS A 229 -15.98 -27.45 -11.21
C HIS A 229 -15.21 -26.42 -12.05
N PRO A 230 -14.08 -26.82 -12.65
CA PRO A 230 -13.37 -25.95 -13.56
C PRO A 230 -14.36 -25.62 -14.68
N PHE A 231 -14.54 -24.33 -14.91
CA PHE A 231 -15.32 -23.86 -16.03
C PHE A 231 -14.52 -24.14 -17.29
N GLU A 232 -14.74 -25.31 -17.89
CA GLU A 232 -14.08 -25.70 -19.14
C GLU A 232 -14.63 -24.84 -20.28
N ILE A 233 -13.94 -23.72 -20.54
CA ILE A 233 -14.08 -22.98 -21.80
C ILE A 233 -13.32 -23.75 -22.85
N SER A 234 -14.04 -24.62 -23.56
CA SER A 234 -13.53 -25.21 -24.79
C SER A 234 -13.10 -24.10 -25.74
N ALA A 235 -11.96 -24.31 -26.41
CA ALA A 235 -11.49 -23.41 -27.47
C ALA A 235 -12.52 -23.24 -28.61
N SER A 236 -13.51 -24.13 -28.71
CA SER A 236 -14.58 -24.11 -29.70
C SER A 236 -15.84 -23.32 -29.30
N MET A 237 -15.91 -22.74 -28.09
CA MET A 237 -17.09 -21.98 -27.67
C MET A 237 -17.24 -20.68 -28.46
N SER A 238 -18.45 -20.41 -28.97
CA SER A 238 -18.73 -19.14 -29.66
C SER A 238 -18.77 -17.97 -28.67
N ALA A 239 -18.52 -16.75 -29.16
CA ALA A 239 -18.64 -15.54 -28.33
C ALA A 239 -20.05 -15.36 -27.71
N THR A 240 -21.08 -15.84 -28.40
CA THR A 240 -22.46 -15.83 -27.91
C THR A 240 -22.65 -16.80 -26.75
N ASP A 241 -22.11 -18.01 -26.85
CA ASP A 241 -22.18 -19.00 -25.77
C ASP A 241 -21.39 -18.53 -24.54
N ILE A 242 -20.23 -17.91 -24.76
CA ILE A 242 -19.43 -17.26 -23.71
C ILE A 242 -20.27 -16.21 -22.98
N LYS A 243 -20.93 -15.29 -23.70
CA LYS A 243 -21.80 -14.26 -23.10
C LYS A 243 -23.00 -14.84 -22.35
N LYS A 244 -23.65 -15.86 -22.91
CA LYS A 244 -24.78 -16.53 -22.24
C LYS A 244 -24.33 -17.14 -20.92
N ARG A 245 -23.18 -17.79 -20.92
CA ARG A 245 -22.66 -18.50 -19.75
C ARG A 245 -22.09 -17.55 -18.68
N ILE A 246 -21.56 -16.38 -19.08
CA ILE A 246 -21.28 -15.26 -18.17
C ILE A 246 -22.53 -14.91 -17.38
N ARG A 247 -23.66 -14.69 -18.07
CA ARG A 247 -24.92 -14.30 -17.41
C ARG A 247 -25.46 -15.38 -16.47
N GLU A 248 -25.28 -16.65 -16.83
CA GLU A 248 -25.67 -17.78 -15.97
C GLU A 248 -24.83 -17.84 -14.69
N GLU A 249 -23.50 -17.66 -14.81
CA GLU A 249 -22.61 -17.63 -13.66
C GLU A 249 -22.81 -16.37 -12.80
N GLU A 250 -23.01 -15.20 -13.43
CA GLU A 250 -23.43 -13.97 -12.76
C GLU A 250 -24.69 -14.21 -11.93
N LYS A 251 -25.71 -14.87 -12.49
CA LYS A 251 -26.96 -15.17 -11.78
C LYS A 251 -26.72 -16.10 -10.58
N LEU A 252 -25.85 -17.10 -10.72
CA LEU A 252 -25.48 -18.01 -9.63
C LEU A 252 -24.72 -17.27 -8.52
N LEU A 253 -23.69 -16.51 -8.90
CA LEU A 253 -22.86 -15.71 -7.98
C LEU A 253 -23.67 -14.61 -7.32
N GLN A 254 -24.67 -14.04 -8.01
CA GLN A 254 -25.59 -13.07 -7.44
C GLN A 254 -26.37 -13.66 -6.26
N GLY A 255 -26.77 -14.93 -6.32
CA GLY A 255 -27.40 -15.62 -5.19
C GLY A 255 -26.47 -15.68 -3.98
N THR A 256 -25.23 -16.16 -4.16
CA THR A 256 -24.26 -16.26 -3.07
C THR A 256 -23.84 -14.89 -2.53
N LYS A 257 -23.59 -13.91 -3.40
CA LYS A 257 -23.30 -12.54 -2.96
C LYS A 257 -24.47 -11.93 -2.22
N SER A 258 -25.69 -12.10 -2.71
CA SER A 258 -26.87 -11.59 -2.02
C SER A 258 -26.95 -12.11 -0.59
N ALA A 259 -26.57 -13.36 -0.32
CA ALA A 259 -26.47 -13.90 1.04
C ALA A 259 -25.44 -13.15 1.90
N PHE A 260 -24.23 -12.87 1.41
CA PHE A 260 -23.26 -12.06 2.17
C PHE A 260 -23.78 -10.66 2.51
N PHE A 261 -24.49 -10.03 1.57
CA PHE A 261 -25.10 -8.72 1.78
C PHE A 261 -26.36 -8.74 2.66
N THR A 262 -26.78 -9.92 3.17
CA THR A 262 -27.75 -10.01 4.26
C THR A 262 -27.11 -9.94 5.64
N ILE A 263 -25.79 -10.13 5.74
CA ILE A 263 -25.04 -9.95 6.99
C ILE A 263 -24.97 -8.46 7.28
N ASP A 264 -25.52 -8.04 8.41
CA ASP A 264 -25.62 -6.62 8.78
C ASP A 264 -24.26 -5.91 8.73
N SER A 265 -23.19 -6.49 9.30
CA SER A 265 -21.87 -5.87 9.27
C SER A 265 -21.29 -5.72 7.85
N PHE A 266 -21.57 -6.67 6.96
CA PHE A 266 -21.14 -6.58 5.57
C PHE A 266 -21.92 -5.48 4.85
N ARG A 267 -23.25 -5.42 5.03
CA ARG A 267 -24.12 -4.40 4.45
C ARG A 267 -23.77 -2.99 4.95
N ASP A 268 -23.47 -2.85 6.23
CA ASP A 268 -23.07 -1.57 6.84
C ASP A 268 -21.78 -1.06 6.22
N ILE A 269 -20.78 -1.93 6.05
CA ILE A 269 -19.50 -1.55 5.44
C ILE A 269 -19.66 -1.25 3.96
N PHE A 270 -20.25 -2.17 3.21
CA PHE A 270 -20.15 -2.23 1.76
C PHE A 270 -21.40 -1.72 1.02
N GLY A 271 -22.49 -1.42 1.73
CA GLY A 271 -23.78 -1.04 1.15
C GLY A 271 -24.58 -2.25 0.69
N HIS A 272 -25.53 -2.05 -0.21
CA HIS A 272 -26.30 -3.14 -0.81
C HIS A 272 -25.56 -3.77 -2.00
N PHE A 273 -25.80 -5.06 -2.25
CA PHE A 273 -25.09 -5.84 -3.27
C PHE A 273 -25.11 -5.21 -4.68
N LYS A 274 -26.19 -4.53 -5.05
CA LYS A 274 -26.35 -3.92 -6.38
C LYS A 274 -25.97 -2.44 -6.43
N GLU A 275 -25.91 -1.80 -5.28
CA GLU A 275 -25.70 -0.36 -5.18
C GLU A 275 -24.78 -0.13 -3.97
N ARG A 276 -23.52 0.22 -4.26
CA ARG A 276 -22.67 0.85 -3.26
C ARG A 276 -23.37 2.16 -2.88
N THR A 277 -24.12 2.14 -1.79
CA THR A 277 -25.03 3.22 -1.43
C THR A 277 -24.30 4.32 -0.66
N PRO A 278 -24.69 5.60 -0.82
CA PRO A 278 -24.22 6.69 0.03
C PRO A 278 -24.41 6.51 1.54
N GLY A 279 -25.19 5.52 1.99
CA GLY A 279 -25.33 5.17 3.40
C GLY A 279 -24.27 4.21 3.95
N SER A 280 -23.40 3.62 3.11
CA SER A 280 -22.41 2.66 3.61
C SER A 280 -21.19 3.34 4.23
N LEU A 281 -20.50 2.65 5.14
CA LEU A 281 -19.26 3.16 5.73
C LEU A 281 -18.19 3.37 4.67
N LEU A 282 -18.08 2.47 3.70
CA LEU A 282 -17.09 2.57 2.64
C LEU A 282 -17.29 3.81 1.78
N TRP A 283 -18.55 4.17 1.46
CA TRP A 283 -18.85 5.35 0.65
C TRP A 283 -18.49 6.66 1.36
N ASN A 284 -18.55 6.67 2.70
CA ASN A 284 -18.32 7.84 3.53
C ASN A 284 -16.95 7.84 4.22
N VAL A 285 -16.07 6.89 3.90
CA VAL A 285 -14.78 6.74 4.56
C VAL A 285 -13.93 7.99 4.33
N ASP A 286 -13.19 8.44 5.34
CA ASP A 286 -12.27 9.57 5.21
C ASP A 286 -10.98 9.15 4.48
N ALA A 287 -10.50 7.94 4.75
CA ALA A 287 -9.27 7.40 4.18
C ALA A 287 -9.31 5.86 4.03
N ALA A 288 -8.59 5.35 3.02
CA ALA A 288 -8.33 3.92 2.85
C ALA A 288 -6.81 3.64 2.78
N ILE A 289 -6.25 2.93 3.75
CA ILE A 289 -4.84 2.57 3.79
C ILE A 289 -4.66 1.19 3.15
N LEU A 290 -4.00 1.11 1.99
CA LEU A 290 -4.00 -0.10 1.15
C LEU A 290 -2.58 -0.49 0.73
N PRO A 291 -2.25 -1.79 0.66
CA PRO A 291 -1.01 -2.24 0.02
C PRO A 291 -1.14 -2.22 -1.51
N SER A 292 0.00 -2.13 -2.20
CA SER A 292 0.12 -2.59 -3.59
C SER A 292 0.79 -3.98 -3.64
N GLY A 293 0.19 -4.93 -4.35
CA GLY A 293 0.75 -6.25 -4.66
C GLY A 293 1.47 -6.30 -6.01
N PRO A 294 2.47 -7.17 -6.21
CA PRO A 294 3.15 -7.33 -7.49
C PRO A 294 2.33 -8.21 -8.45
N PRO A 295 2.75 -8.34 -9.72
CA PRO A 295 2.29 -9.41 -10.59
C PRO A 295 2.49 -10.77 -9.90
N GLY A 296 1.45 -11.61 -9.89
CA GLY A 296 1.49 -12.91 -9.18
C GLY A 296 1.06 -12.87 -7.71
N GLY A 297 0.72 -11.69 -7.19
CA GLY A 297 0.20 -11.53 -5.83
C GLY A 297 1.26 -11.86 -4.76
N PRO A 298 0.90 -11.75 -3.46
CA PRO A 298 1.78 -12.29 -2.44
C PRO A 298 1.84 -13.81 -2.59
N LYS A 299 3.04 -14.40 -2.56
CA LYS A 299 3.23 -15.86 -2.64
C LYS A 299 2.47 -16.64 -1.55
N SER A 300 2.02 -15.97 -0.48
CA SER A 300 1.13 -16.55 0.53
C SER A 300 -0.30 -16.80 0.02
N PHE A 301 -0.74 -16.16 -1.07
CA PHE A 301 -1.98 -16.49 -1.78
C PHE A 301 -1.81 -17.69 -2.71
N SER A 302 -0.62 -17.94 -3.23
CA SER A 302 -0.32 -19.08 -4.13
C SER A 302 -0.25 -20.45 -3.45
N MET A 303 -0.69 -20.59 -2.20
CA MET A 303 -0.76 -21.88 -1.50
C MET A 303 -2.02 -22.68 -1.88
N GLY A 304 -2.12 -23.06 -3.15
CA GLY A 304 -3.05 -24.10 -3.63
C GLY A 304 -4.51 -23.69 -3.81
N ILE A 305 -4.86 -22.40 -3.65
CA ILE A 305 -6.22 -21.91 -3.91
C ILE A 305 -6.22 -21.25 -5.29
N ASP A 306 -6.90 -21.87 -6.25
CA ASP A 306 -7.28 -21.24 -7.51
C ASP A 306 -7.87 -19.84 -7.21
N TYR A 307 -7.31 -18.76 -7.77
CA TYR A 307 -7.71 -17.37 -7.51
C TYR A 307 -9.17 -17.12 -7.93
N GLY A 308 -10.14 -17.50 -7.10
CA GLY A 308 -11.53 -17.59 -7.53
C GLY A 308 -11.76 -18.60 -8.66
N GLY A 309 -11.04 -19.74 -8.65
CA GLY A 309 -11.23 -20.80 -9.65
C GLY A 309 -10.39 -20.66 -10.92
N VAL A 310 -9.29 -19.90 -10.90
CA VAL A 310 -8.30 -19.83 -12.00
C VAL A 310 -6.89 -20.22 -11.55
N PRO A 311 -6.08 -20.85 -12.45
CA PRO A 311 -4.71 -21.22 -12.14
C PRO A 311 -3.80 -20.02 -11.83
N ASP A 312 -2.79 -20.24 -10.99
CA ASP A 312 -1.78 -19.22 -10.66
C ASP A 312 -1.00 -18.70 -11.88
N SER A 313 -0.73 -19.56 -12.87
CA SER A 313 -0.10 -19.14 -14.14
C SER A 313 -0.96 -18.11 -14.89
N TRP A 314 -2.27 -18.37 -14.96
CA TRP A 314 -3.21 -17.42 -15.56
C TRP A 314 -3.21 -16.09 -14.81
N TYR A 315 -3.22 -16.14 -13.48
CA TYR A 315 -3.20 -14.92 -12.66
C TYR A 315 -1.94 -14.08 -12.94
N ARG A 316 -0.77 -14.72 -13.02
CA ARG A 316 0.50 -14.06 -13.35
C ARG A 316 0.52 -13.44 -14.75
N ASP A 317 -0.06 -14.12 -15.74
CA ASP A 317 -0.05 -13.64 -17.13
C ASP A 317 -1.06 -12.51 -17.38
N GLN A 318 -2.17 -12.51 -16.63
CA GLN A 318 -3.32 -11.65 -16.90
C GLN A 318 -3.45 -10.47 -15.95
N THR A 319 -2.61 -10.38 -14.90
CA THR A 319 -2.64 -9.28 -13.93
C THR A 319 -1.31 -8.53 -13.87
N LEU A 320 -1.36 -7.21 -13.64
CA LEU A 320 -0.18 -6.44 -13.22
C LEU A 320 0.08 -6.58 -11.71
N GLY A 321 -0.90 -7.06 -10.95
CA GLY A 321 -0.93 -7.08 -9.50
C GLY A 321 -2.26 -6.52 -8.97
N ASP A 322 -2.24 -5.97 -7.77
CA ASP A 322 -3.44 -5.47 -7.09
C ASP A 322 -3.19 -4.24 -6.22
N ILE A 323 -4.26 -3.49 -5.91
CA ILE A 323 -4.27 -2.46 -4.85
C ILE A 323 -5.34 -2.85 -3.84
N GLY A 324 -4.92 -3.24 -2.62
CA GLY A 324 -5.84 -3.70 -1.58
C GLY A 324 -6.70 -4.91 -2.00
N GLY A 325 -6.18 -5.76 -2.89
CA GLY A 325 -6.88 -6.90 -3.49
C GLY A 325 -7.76 -6.56 -4.72
N VAL A 326 -7.85 -5.29 -5.13
CA VAL A 326 -8.45 -4.91 -6.41
C VAL A 326 -7.48 -5.28 -7.54
N LEU A 327 -7.84 -6.29 -8.33
CA LEU A 327 -7.00 -6.80 -9.41
C LEU A 327 -6.87 -5.80 -10.56
N ILE A 328 -5.64 -5.65 -11.05
CA ILE A 328 -5.33 -4.79 -12.19
C ILE A 328 -5.00 -5.65 -13.41
N PRO A 329 -5.67 -5.46 -14.55
CA PRO A 329 -5.43 -6.25 -15.75
C PRO A 329 -4.07 -5.94 -16.38
N SER A 330 -3.37 -6.96 -16.89
CA SER A 330 -2.06 -6.83 -17.57
C SER A 330 -2.11 -6.01 -18.86
N ARG A 331 -3.31 -5.85 -19.43
CA ARG A 331 -3.58 -5.06 -20.63
C ARG A 331 -5.03 -4.56 -20.64
N PRO A 332 -5.36 -3.55 -21.45
CA PRO A 332 -6.75 -3.12 -21.60
C PRO A 332 -7.67 -4.27 -22.04
N TYR A 333 -8.92 -4.27 -21.58
CA TYR A 333 -9.93 -5.28 -21.95
C TYR A 333 -10.11 -5.38 -23.47
N SER A 334 -9.94 -4.26 -24.20
CA SER A 334 -9.98 -4.23 -25.66
C SER A 334 -8.89 -5.05 -26.35
N LYS A 335 -7.84 -5.43 -25.62
CA LYS A 335 -6.73 -6.29 -26.08
C LYS A 335 -6.76 -7.68 -25.46
N MET A 336 -7.79 -8.01 -24.69
CA MET A 336 -8.00 -9.34 -24.13
C MET A 336 -8.91 -10.14 -25.05
N SER A 337 -8.67 -11.45 -25.15
CA SER A 337 -9.62 -12.35 -25.79
C SER A 337 -10.91 -12.45 -24.94
N PRO A 338 -12.06 -12.81 -25.54
CA PRO A 338 -13.30 -13.01 -24.78
C PRO A 338 -13.15 -14.00 -23.61
N LYS A 339 -12.32 -15.04 -23.78
CA LYS A 339 -12.00 -16.02 -22.73
C LYS A 339 -11.26 -15.39 -21.56
N GLU A 340 -10.27 -14.53 -21.83
CA GLU A 340 -9.50 -13.85 -20.79
C GLU A 340 -10.34 -12.82 -20.04
N ILE A 341 -11.15 -12.02 -20.75
CA ILE A 341 -12.12 -11.12 -20.15
C ILE A 341 -13.04 -11.90 -19.21
N LEU A 342 -13.55 -13.04 -19.67
CA LEU A 342 -14.42 -13.89 -18.86
C LEU A 342 -13.71 -14.40 -17.60
N GLN A 343 -12.50 -14.93 -17.72
CA GLN A 343 -11.74 -15.41 -16.57
C GLN A 343 -11.44 -14.28 -15.58
N PHE A 344 -11.11 -13.08 -16.06
CA PHE A 344 -10.86 -11.91 -15.22
C PHE A 344 -12.12 -11.46 -14.48
N GLU A 345 -13.24 -11.34 -15.19
CA GLU A 345 -14.53 -11.01 -14.58
C GLU A 345 -14.95 -12.08 -13.56
N ARG A 346 -14.64 -13.37 -13.78
CA ARG A 346 -14.91 -14.43 -12.79
C ARG A 346 -14.19 -14.22 -11.48
N VAL A 347 -12.92 -13.80 -11.51
CA VAL A 347 -12.16 -13.53 -10.28
C VAL A 347 -12.69 -12.27 -9.61
N LYS A 348 -12.89 -11.19 -10.38
CA LYS A 348 -13.46 -9.93 -9.89
C LYS A 348 -14.85 -10.13 -9.28
N MET A 349 -15.67 -10.96 -9.89
CA MET A 349 -16.98 -11.32 -9.39
C MET A 349 -16.94 -12.23 -8.16
N ARG A 350 -15.84 -12.88 -7.80
CA ARG A 350 -15.74 -13.61 -6.52
C ARG A 350 -15.13 -12.77 -5.41
N TRP A 351 -14.49 -11.66 -5.78
CA TRP A 351 -13.99 -10.67 -4.84
C TRP A 351 -15.15 -9.92 -4.15
N LEU A 352 -15.18 -10.00 -2.82
CA LEU A 352 -16.18 -9.37 -1.94
C LEU A 352 -15.72 -8.05 -1.31
N GLY A 353 -14.46 -7.67 -1.46
CA GLY A 353 -13.89 -6.47 -0.85
C GLY A 353 -14.11 -5.22 -1.68
N LEU A 354 -13.13 -4.32 -1.59
CA LEU A 354 -13.05 -3.12 -2.43
C LEU A 354 -13.10 -3.47 -3.91
N GLN A 355 -13.74 -2.62 -4.70
CA GLN A 355 -13.74 -2.66 -6.15
C GLN A 355 -13.00 -1.44 -6.69
N GLU A 356 -12.66 -1.44 -7.98
CA GLU A 356 -11.99 -0.31 -8.61
C GLU A 356 -12.78 1.00 -8.48
N ASP A 357 -14.11 0.94 -8.64
CA ASP A 357 -14.98 2.11 -8.49
C ASP A 357 -14.99 2.63 -7.05
N ASP A 358 -14.84 1.74 -6.04
CA ASP A 358 -14.70 2.16 -4.65
C ASP A 358 -13.38 2.92 -4.46
N LEU A 359 -12.26 2.41 -5.00
CA LEU A 359 -10.97 3.09 -4.93
C LEU A 359 -11.02 4.48 -5.59
N ARG A 360 -11.64 4.55 -6.76
CA ARG A 360 -11.82 5.79 -7.52
C ARG A 360 -12.69 6.79 -6.75
N HIS A 361 -13.79 6.33 -6.17
CA HIS A 361 -14.67 7.13 -5.33
C HIS A 361 -13.93 7.67 -4.11
N ILE A 362 -13.24 6.80 -3.37
CA ILE A 362 -12.50 7.19 -2.16
C ILE A 362 -11.40 8.18 -2.50
N ALA A 363 -10.60 7.91 -3.54
CA ALA A 363 -9.51 8.80 -3.94
C ALA A 363 -10.03 10.21 -4.26
N LYS A 364 -11.17 10.31 -4.96
CA LYS A 364 -11.72 11.59 -5.42
C LYS A 364 -12.55 12.33 -4.37
N ASN A 365 -13.39 11.62 -3.62
CA ASN A 365 -14.48 12.22 -2.84
C ASN A 365 -14.25 12.22 -1.33
N SER A 366 -13.36 11.35 -0.82
CA SER A 366 -13.08 11.31 0.61
C SER A 366 -12.19 12.47 1.06
N LYS A 367 -12.24 12.79 2.35
CA LYS A 367 -11.44 13.86 2.98
C LYS A 367 -9.94 13.71 2.70
N ILE A 368 -9.40 12.52 2.92
CA ILE A 368 -7.99 12.17 2.70
C ILE A 368 -7.85 11.30 1.44
N GLY A 369 -8.74 10.33 1.27
CA GLY A 369 -8.75 9.42 0.12
C GLY A 369 -7.84 8.20 0.27
N THR A 370 -7.38 7.64 -0.85
CA THR A 370 -6.59 6.41 -0.84
C THR A 370 -5.12 6.69 -0.49
N ILE A 371 -4.59 5.92 0.45
CA ILE A 371 -3.19 5.94 0.88
C ILE A 371 -2.59 4.58 0.52
N VAL A 372 -1.77 4.52 -0.52
CA VAL A 372 -1.20 3.26 -1.04
C VAL A 372 0.24 3.09 -0.59
N GLY A 373 0.53 1.96 0.05
CA GLY A 373 1.87 1.54 0.47
C GLY A 373 2.55 0.61 -0.54
N ALA A 374 3.74 0.99 -1.00
CA ALA A 374 4.51 0.25 -2.00
C ALA A 374 6.00 0.15 -1.64
N VAL A 375 6.48 -1.07 -1.45
CA VAL A 375 7.91 -1.40 -1.31
C VAL A 375 8.31 -2.23 -2.53
N GLY A 376 9.50 -2.02 -3.09
CA GLY A 376 10.01 -2.76 -4.24
C GLY A 376 9.56 -2.26 -5.63
N ALA A 377 10.53 -2.12 -6.54
CA ALA A 377 10.31 -1.60 -7.90
C ALA A 377 9.42 -2.48 -8.79
N ASP A 378 9.21 -3.74 -8.45
CA ASP A 378 8.30 -4.67 -9.14
C ASP A 378 6.81 -4.26 -9.03
N ARG A 379 6.47 -3.31 -8.15
CA ARG A 379 5.14 -2.68 -8.08
C ARG A 379 4.89 -1.64 -9.16
N LEU A 380 5.91 -1.25 -9.94
CA LEU A 380 5.82 -0.16 -10.91
C LEU A 380 4.61 -0.24 -11.86
N PRO A 381 4.28 -1.39 -12.48
CA PRO A 381 3.15 -1.46 -13.41
C PRO A 381 1.80 -1.16 -12.74
N VAL A 382 1.59 -1.65 -11.52
CA VAL A 382 0.39 -1.40 -10.70
C VAL A 382 0.28 0.08 -10.35
N LEU A 383 1.39 0.71 -9.96
CA LEU A 383 1.39 2.12 -9.58
C LEU A 383 1.10 3.03 -10.77
N ILE A 384 1.70 2.77 -11.94
CA ILE A 384 1.39 3.52 -13.17
C ILE A 384 -0.09 3.42 -13.49
N TYR A 385 -0.66 2.21 -13.43
CA TYR A 385 -2.10 2.01 -13.66
C TYR A 385 -2.94 2.80 -12.65
N GLY A 386 -2.60 2.70 -11.36
CA GLY A 386 -3.31 3.41 -10.29
C GLY A 386 -3.25 4.93 -10.43
N ILE A 387 -2.14 5.48 -10.90
CA ILE A 387 -1.98 6.92 -11.18
C ILE A 387 -2.84 7.33 -12.39
N GLN A 388 -2.71 6.63 -13.51
CA GLN A 388 -3.46 6.91 -14.74
C GLN A 388 -4.97 6.84 -14.53
N ASN A 389 -5.40 5.90 -13.67
CA ASN A 389 -6.80 5.71 -13.33
C ASN A 389 -7.23 6.48 -12.08
N GLN A 390 -6.40 7.37 -11.53
CA GLN A 390 -6.76 8.22 -10.39
C GLN A 390 -7.29 7.42 -9.18
N LEU A 391 -6.65 6.29 -8.90
CA LEU A 391 -6.96 5.38 -7.79
C LEU A 391 -6.10 5.63 -6.55
N ILE A 392 -5.04 6.44 -6.68
CA ILE A 392 -4.02 6.68 -5.64
C ILE A 392 -3.93 8.18 -5.34
N ARG A 393 -4.36 8.61 -4.15
CA ARG A 393 -4.24 10.01 -3.72
C ARG A 393 -2.98 10.30 -2.93
N HIS A 394 -2.54 9.35 -2.13
CA HIS A 394 -1.28 9.40 -1.40
C HIS A 394 -0.48 8.13 -1.67
N LEU A 395 0.81 8.28 -1.98
CA LEU A 395 1.73 7.17 -2.22
C LEU A 395 2.81 7.18 -1.12
N LEU A 396 2.80 6.14 -0.29
CA LEU A 396 3.85 5.85 0.67
C LEU A 396 4.78 4.81 0.04
N CYS A 397 5.98 5.20 -0.39
CA CYS A 397 6.84 4.28 -1.13
C CYS A 397 8.29 4.28 -0.63
N ASP A 398 9.06 3.28 -1.04
CA ASP A 398 10.51 3.27 -0.81
C ASP A 398 11.29 3.91 -1.97
N TYR A 399 12.61 4.01 -1.79
CA TYR A 399 13.50 4.63 -2.79
C TYR A 399 13.52 3.89 -4.13
N SER A 400 13.44 2.56 -4.13
CA SER A 400 13.45 1.80 -5.37
C SER A 400 12.20 2.05 -6.21
N VAL A 401 11.03 2.15 -5.56
CA VAL A 401 9.78 2.51 -6.20
C VAL A 401 9.88 3.92 -6.75
N ALA A 402 10.35 4.86 -5.93
CA ALA A 402 10.43 6.26 -6.34
C ALA A 402 11.32 6.46 -7.57
N LYS A 403 12.51 5.84 -7.57
CA LYS A 403 13.45 5.86 -8.70
C LYS A 403 12.86 5.23 -9.95
N ALA A 404 12.25 4.04 -9.84
CA ALA A 404 11.66 3.34 -10.97
C ALA A 404 10.49 4.12 -11.58
N LEU A 405 9.65 4.72 -10.73
CA LEU A 405 8.52 5.53 -11.17
C LEU A 405 8.98 6.82 -11.85
N SER A 406 9.96 7.53 -11.28
CA SER A 406 10.54 8.74 -11.89
C SER A 406 11.10 8.45 -13.29
N ALA A 407 11.87 7.38 -13.44
CA ALA A 407 12.45 6.99 -14.73
C ALA A 407 11.38 6.64 -15.78
N ALA A 408 10.34 5.89 -15.38
CA ALA A 408 9.28 5.43 -16.27
C ALA A 408 8.36 6.55 -16.76
N LEU A 409 8.12 7.57 -15.92
CA LEU A 409 7.26 8.70 -16.24
C LEU A 409 7.99 9.84 -16.96
N SER A 410 9.32 9.91 -16.83
CA SER A 410 10.15 10.92 -17.52
C SER A 410 10.50 10.57 -18.96
N THR A 411 10.46 9.27 -19.33
CA THR A 411 10.87 8.77 -20.66
C THR A 411 9.73 8.70 -21.68
N LYS A 412 8.50 9.01 -21.26
CA LYS A 412 7.31 9.16 -22.09
C LYS A 412 6.83 10.60 -22.01
#